data_AF-A0AAU4ST59-F1
#
_entry.id   AF-A0AAU4ST59-F1
#
_cell.length_a   1.000
_cell.length_b   1.000
_cell.length_c   1.000
_cell.angle_alpha   90.00
_cell.angle_beta   90.00
_cell.angle_gamma   90.00
#
_symmetry.space_group_name_H-M   'P 1'
#
loop_
_entity.id
_entity.type
_entity.pdbx_description
1 polymer ?
#
loop_
_entity_poly.entity_id
_entity_poly.type
_entity_poly.pdbx_seq_one_letter_code
_entity_poly.pdbx_strand_id
1 'polypeptide(L)'
;MLTGSPPRDRTNGRLAVSLLTRPLTRHGPVDDVLRLLALACPAPLHQSTLENVLSAVSPYDPWEAGPLVAEAVESLLGSGALPPDPGLSRTWTIHPLLARAVRRHDADTARQEDLRRLLLHTLAAVPATTAPPPLPATQPLTGTSAERRGPGPVERAAAFDLQIELVTRVGVQPLAPDQGSLREALTSLHVLFSTTREVLHRVAAETAAGLVLPHIAATLANEHLRPFLSYWHPALQQHEARRPDGTSPTAHEHTWDRAAEMRTDLDRLRLPLTRIAARLAELSSVDLLAELPPDQR
;
A
#
# COMPACT_ATOMS: atom_id res chain seq x y z
N MET A 1 4.78 48.38 -46.13
CA MET A 1 4.87 47.63 -44.85
C MET A 1 4.09 46.34 -45.02
N LEU A 2 4.76 45.18 -44.92
CA LEU A 2 4.22 43.85 -44.60
C LEU A 2 5.39 42.86 -44.76
N THR A 3 6.18 42.70 -43.70
CA THR A 3 7.24 41.68 -43.61
C THR A 3 6.61 40.36 -43.20
N GLY A 4 6.54 39.41 -44.15
CA GLY A 4 6.18 38.03 -43.87
C GLY A 4 7.25 37.35 -43.01
N SER A 5 6.82 36.74 -41.91
CA SER A 5 7.67 35.89 -41.08
C SER A 5 8.09 34.62 -41.83
N PRO A 6 9.34 34.16 -41.69
CA PRO A 6 9.77 32.90 -42.28
C PRO A 6 9.12 31.71 -41.54
N PRO A 7 8.87 30.58 -42.21
CA PRO A 7 8.31 29.40 -41.58
C PRO A 7 9.29 28.84 -40.55
N ARG A 8 8.86 28.79 -39.29
CA ARG A 8 9.60 28.13 -38.20
C ARG A 8 9.66 26.62 -38.45
N ASP A 9 10.79 26.22 -39.00
CA ASP A 9 11.66 25.16 -38.50
C ASP A 9 11.08 23.73 -38.38
N ARG A 10 11.12 23.00 -39.51
CA ARG A 10 10.84 21.55 -39.61
C ARG A 10 12.01 20.66 -39.11
N THR A 11 13.05 21.22 -38.49
CA THR A 11 14.24 20.43 -38.07
C THR A 11 14.07 19.74 -36.71
N ASN A 12 13.22 20.27 -35.82
CA ASN A 12 12.99 19.72 -34.47
C ASN A 12 12.43 18.28 -34.47
N GLY A 13 11.69 17.88 -35.51
CA GLY A 13 11.14 16.52 -35.62
C GLY A 13 12.19 15.45 -35.97
N ARG A 14 13.27 15.82 -36.68
CA ARG A 14 14.30 14.85 -37.12
C ARG A 14 15.24 14.41 -35.99
N LEU A 15 15.60 15.32 -35.09
CA LEU A 15 16.44 14.98 -33.93
C LEU A 15 15.68 14.18 -32.86
N ALA A 16 14.38 14.42 -32.70
CA ALA A 16 13.51 13.64 -31.82
C ALA A 16 13.43 12.17 -32.25
N VAL A 17 13.27 11.91 -33.55
CA VAL A 17 13.29 10.56 -34.16
C VAL A 17 14.67 9.91 -34.10
N SER A 18 15.75 10.70 -33.95
CA SER A 18 17.11 10.17 -33.79
C SER A 18 17.40 9.70 -32.36
N LEU A 19 16.74 10.28 -31.35
CA LEU A 19 16.96 9.92 -29.93
C LEU A 19 15.94 8.90 -29.42
N LEU A 20 14.72 8.93 -29.97
CA LEU A 20 13.70 7.90 -29.75
C LEU A 20 13.64 7.02 -31.00
N THR A 21 14.06 5.76 -30.89
CA THR A 21 14.02 4.80 -32.00
C THR A 21 12.60 4.53 -32.51
N ARG A 22 11.58 4.80 -31.68
CA ARG A 22 10.15 4.78 -32.03
C ARG A 22 9.40 5.85 -31.22
N PRO A 23 8.33 6.45 -31.76
CA PRO A 23 7.48 7.36 -30.98
C PRO A 23 6.75 6.59 -29.87
N LEU A 24 6.68 7.18 -28.67
CA LEU A 24 5.98 6.63 -27.50
C LEU A 24 4.47 6.76 -27.68
N THR A 25 3.90 5.89 -28.51
CA THR A 25 2.46 5.92 -28.85
C THR A 25 1.68 4.76 -28.23
N ARG A 26 2.34 3.87 -27.47
CA ARG A 26 1.75 2.64 -26.94
C ARG A 26 1.67 2.67 -25.42
N HIS A 27 0.60 2.10 -24.89
CA HIS A 27 0.49 1.72 -23.48
C HIS A 27 1.20 0.36 -23.32
N GLY A 28 2.47 0.39 -22.93
CA GLY A 28 3.31 -0.81 -22.83
C GLY A 28 4.37 -0.64 -21.75
N PRO A 29 4.79 -1.75 -21.11
CA PRO A 29 5.68 -1.70 -19.95
C PRO A 29 7.04 -1.06 -20.27
N VAL A 30 7.56 -1.28 -21.47
CA VAL A 30 8.81 -0.66 -21.96
C VAL A 30 8.71 0.86 -22.01
N ASP A 31 7.63 1.37 -22.59
CA ASP A 31 7.40 2.81 -22.73
C ASP A 31 7.14 3.46 -21.36
N ASP A 32 6.40 2.77 -20.48
CA ASP A 32 6.11 3.26 -19.13
C ASP A 32 7.35 3.26 -18.22
N VAL A 33 8.22 2.24 -18.29
CA VAL A 33 9.51 2.24 -17.59
C VAL A 33 10.40 3.39 -18.12
N LEU A 34 10.43 3.60 -19.43
CA LEU A 34 11.17 4.72 -20.02
C LEU A 34 10.62 6.09 -19.59
N ARG A 35 9.29 6.24 -19.50
CA ARG A 35 8.62 7.44 -18.95
C ARG A 35 9.00 7.68 -17.50
N LEU A 36 8.99 6.65 -16.65
CA LEU A 36 9.36 6.77 -15.24
C LEU A 36 10.81 7.21 -15.05
N LEU A 37 11.74 6.61 -15.82
CA LEU A 37 13.14 7.01 -15.80
C LEU A 37 13.34 8.42 -16.35
N ALA A 38 12.57 8.83 -17.36
CA ALA A 38 12.57 10.20 -17.85
C ALA A 38 12.00 11.20 -16.83
N LEU A 39 11.01 10.83 -16.03
CA LEU A 39 10.46 11.67 -14.97
C LEU A 39 11.45 11.85 -13.81
N ALA A 40 12.19 10.80 -13.44
CA ALA A 40 13.17 10.84 -12.36
C ALA A 40 14.54 11.43 -12.77
N CYS A 41 14.89 11.37 -14.05
CA CYS A 41 16.19 11.84 -14.56
C CYS A 41 16.52 13.27 -14.09
N PRO A 42 17.70 13.51 -13.47
CA PRO A 42 18.88 12.64 -13.51
C PRO A 42 18.97 11.57 -12.41
N ALA A 43 18.06 11.55 -11.44
CA ALA A 43 18.10 10.59 -10.34
C ALA A 43 17.84 9.16 -10.86
N PRO A 44 18.64 8.17 -10.44
CA PRO A 44 18.39 6.80 -10.83
C PRO A 44 17.22 6.20 -10.02
N LEU A 45 16.52 5.24 -10.61
CA LEU A 45 15.44 4.50 -9.94
C LEU A 45 15.85 3.04 -9.74
N HIS A 46 15.56 2.52 -8.55
CA HIS A 46 15.73 1.11 -8.24
C HIS A 46 14.57 0.28 -8.84
N GLN A 47 14.84 -0.99 -9.17
CA GLN A 47 13.88 -1.92 -9.75
C GLN A 47 12.57 -2.00 -8.96
N SER A 48 12.66 -2.13 -7.63
CA SER A 48 11.46 -2.18 -6.78
C SER A 48 10.60 -0.92 -6.87
N THR A 49 11.19 0.24 -7.16
CA THR A 49 10.41 1.49 -7.37
C THR A 49 9.61 1.41 -8.67
N LEU A 50 10.22 0.89 -9.74
CA LEU A 50 9.54 0.67 -11.01
C LEU A 50 8.40 -0.36 -10.85
N GLU A 51 8.65 -1.46 -10.15
CA GLU A 51 7.65 -2.52 -9.89
C GLU A 51 6.48 -2.01 -9.03
N ASN A 52 6.76 -1.19 -8.01
CA ASN A 52 5.72 -0.59 -7.16
C ASN A 52 4.84 0.39 -7.94
N VAL A 53 5.41 1.14 -8.88
CA VAL A 53 4.61 2.04 -9.72
C VAL A 53 3.81 1.24 -10.75
N LEU A 54 4.42 0.25 -11.41
CA LEU A 54 3.74 -0.57 -12.41
C LEU A 54 2.61 -1.43 -11.81
N SER A 55 2.75 -1.91 -10.56
CA SER A 55 1.69 -2.66 -9.87
C SER A 55 0.48 -1.81 -9.48
N ALA A 56 0.64 -0.48 -9.43
CA ALA A 56 -0.41 0.46 -9.08
C ALA A 56 -1.05 1.15 -10.30
N VAL A 57 -0.47 1.00 -11.50
CA VAL A 57 -0.96 1.66 -12.72
C VAL A 57 -1.75 0.69 -13.60
N SER A 58 -3.02 1.02 -13.86
CA SER A 58 -3.85 0.30 -14.83
C SER A 58 -3.17 0.30 -16.22
N PRO A 59 -3.24 -0.76 -17.05
CA PRO A 59 -4.03 -1.98 -16.87
C PRO A 59 -3.24 -3.15 -16.27
N TYR A 60 -2.07 -2.91 -15.68
CA TYR A 60 -1.22 -4.01 -15.23
C TYR A 60 -1.77 -4.61 -13.93
N ASP A 61 -1.75 -5.94 -13.87
CA ASP A 61 -2.04 -6.64 -12.63
C ASP A 61 -0.83 -6.60 -11.69
N PRO A 62 -1.03 -6.44 -10.36
CA PRO A 62 0.08 -6.27 -9.41
C PRO A 62 1.12 -7.40 -9.43
N TRP A 63 0.70 -8.65 -9.68
CA TRP A 63 1.60 -9.80 -9.71
C TRP A 63 2.41 -9.93 -11.01
N GLU A 64 2.06 -9.18 -12.05
CA GLU A 64 2.80 -9.15 -13.32
C GLU A 64 3.87 -8.06 -13.36
N ALA A 65 3.84 -7.10 -12.42
CA ALA A 65 4.74 -5.95 -12.41
C ALA A 65 6.22 -6.33 -12.39
N GLY A 66 6.62 -7.34 -11.61
CA GLY A 66 8.00 -7.83 -11.54
C GLY A 66 8.53 -8.34 -12.90
N PRO A 67 7.88 -9.38 -13.49
CA PRO A 67 8.22 -9.86 -14.82
C PRO A 67 8.23 -8.78 -15.90
N LEU A 68 7.21 -7.89 -15.91
CA LEU A 68 7.09 -6.82 -16.90
C LEU A 68 8.23 -5.79 -16.79
N VAL A 69 8.63 -5.42 -15.57
CA VAL A 69 9.78 -4.52 -15.36
C VAL A 69 11.08 -5.17 -15.80
N ALA A 70 11.29 -6.45 -15.48
CA ALA A 70 12.49 -7.17 -15.89
C ALA A 70 12.64 -7.21 -17.42
N GLU A 71 11.57 -7.61 -18.13
CA GLU A 71 11.56 -7.64 -19.60
C GLU A 71 11.75 -6.24 -20.21
N ALA A 72 11.12 -5.22 -19.62
CA ALA A 72 11.27 -3.84 -20.07
C ALA A 72 12.71 -3.34 -19.92
N VAL A 73 13.35 -3.60 -18.78
CA VAL A 73 14.75 -3.24 -18.55
C VAL A 73 15.67 -3.95 -19.53
N GLU A 74 15.48 -5.26 -19.77
CA GLU A 74 16.26 -6.01 -20.76
C GLU A 74 16.11 -5.42 -22.17
N SER A 75 14.88 -5.07 -22.58
CA SER A 75 14.61 -4.43 -23.87
C SER A 75 15.31 -3.06 -24.00
N LEU A 76 15.30 -2.26 -22.94
CA LEU A 76 15.94 -0.95 -22.93
C LEU A 76 17.48 -1.04 -22.87
N LEU A 77 18.03 -2.06 -22.22
CA LEU A 77 19.47 -2.38 -22.29
C LEU A 77 19.86 -2.81 -23.70
N GLY A 78 19.09 -3.71 -24.32
CA GLY A 78 19.33 -4.21 -25.68
C GLY A 78 19.24 -3.13 -26.76
N SER A 79 18.45 -2.07 -26.52
CA SER A 79 18.35 -0.91 -27.42
C SER A 79 19.36 0.21 -27.10
N GLY A 80 20.12 0.11 -26.02
CA GLY A 80 21.08 1.12 -25.57
C GLY A 80 20.44 2.36 -24.91
N ALA A 81 19.15 2.31 -24.59
CA ALA A 81 18.46 3.37 -23.86
C ALA A 81 18.89 3.45 -22.39
N LEU A 82 19.27 2.32 -21.80
CA LEU A 82 19.88 2.22 -20.48
C LEU A 82 21.37 1.88 -20.58
N PRO A 83 22.22 2.50 -19.75
CA PRO A 83 23.57 1.99 -19.55
C PRO A 83 23.52 0.64 -18.82
N PRO A 84 24.48 -0.27 -19.08
CA PRO A 84 24.62 -1.49 -18.28
C PRO A 84 24.87 -1.14 -16.81
N ASP A 85 24.34 -1.96 -15.90
CA ASP A 85 24.56 -1.85 -14.46
C ASP A 85 25.70 -2.79 -14.03
N PRO A 86 26.97 -2.35 -14.02
CA PRO A 86 28.10 -3.20 -13.67
C PRO A 86 28.09 -3.63 -12.20
N GLY A 87 27.35 -2.93 -11.34
CA GLY A 87 27.29 -3.19 -9.90
C GLY A 87 26.17 -4.12 -9.48
N LEU A 88 25.33 -4.60 -10.42
CA LEU A 88 24.13 -5.41 -10.16
C LEU A 88 23.23 -4.80 -9.06
N SER A 89 23.23 -3.48 -8.95
CA SER A 89 22.49 -2.72 -7.94
C SER A 89 21.02 -2.53 -8.33
N ARG A 90 20.60 -3.08 -9.48
CA ARG A 90 19.23 -3.03 -10.00
C ARG A 90 18.70 -1.60 -10.07
N THR A 91 19.57 -0.68 -10.45
CA THR A 91 19.33 0.75 -10.38
C THR A 91 19.73 1.38 -11.70
N TRP A 92 18.81 2.08 -12.36
CA TRP A 92 19.03 2.61 -13.69
C TRP A 92 18.65 4.09 -13.79
N THR A 93 19.34 4.78 -14.70
CA THR A 93 19.00 6.13 -15.15
C THR A 93 19.19 6.19 -16.66
N ILE A 94 18.54 7.15 -17.32
CA ILE A 94 18.69 7.37 -18.75
C ILE A 94 19.49 8.64 -19.03
N HIS A 95 20.04 8.75 -20.23
CA HIS A 95 20.75 9.95 -20.65
C HIS A 95 19.81 11.19 -20.62
N PRO A 96 20.25 12.36 -20.10
CA PRO A 96 19.38 13.55 -19.98
C PRO A 96 18.76 14.04 -21.28
N LEU A 97 19.44 13.85 -22.42
CA LEU A 97 18.88 14.17 -23.74
C LEU A 97 17.72 13.25 -24.11
N LEU A 98 17.81 11.96 -23.78
CA LEU A 98 16.73 11.00 -23.98
C LEU A 98 15.54 11.34 -23.08
N ALA A 99 15.79 11.65 -21.80
CA ALA A 99 14.74 12.11 -20.88
C ALA A 99 14.03 13.36 -21.39
N ARG A 100 14.78 14.33 -21.94
CA ARG A 100 14.20 15.54 -22.54
C ARG A 100 13.39 15.22 -23.80
N ALA A 101 13.84 14.26 -24.62
CA ALA A 101 13.10 13.83 -25.80
C ALA A 101 11.78 13.16 -25.41
N VAL A 102 11.78 12.23 -24.45
CA VAL A 102 10.58 11.59 -23.90
C VAL A 102 9.58 12.65 -23.43
N ARG A 103 9.97 13.53 -22.51
CA ARG A 103 9.06 14.55 -21.93
C ARG A 103 8.50 15.55 -22.94
N ARG A 104 9.19 15.78 -24.06
CA ARG A 104 8.77 16.74 -25.09
C ARG A 104 7.90 16.10 -26.18
N HIS A 105 8.07 14.81 -26.43
CA HIS A 105 7.52 14.12 -27.59
C HIS A 105 6.59 12.96 -27.24
N ASP A 106 6.35 12.70 -25.95
CA ASP A 106 5.29 11.80 -25.52
C ASP A 106 3.93 12.34 -25.97
N ALA A 107 3.21 11.54 -26.75
CA ALA A 107 1.88 11.89 -27.25
C ALA A 107 0.80 11.70 -26.19
N ASP A 108 1.08 10.90 -25.15
CA ASP A 108 0.14 10.54 -24.10
C ASP A 108 0.47 11.24 -22.78
N THR A 109 0.09 12.51 -22.73
CA THR A 109 0.35 13.37 -21.57
C THR A 109 -0.43 12.93 -20.33
N ALA A 110 -1.60 12.31 -20.49
CA ALA A 110 -2.40 11.79 -19.40
C ALA A 110 -1.68 10.62 -18.71
N ARG A 111 -1.21 9.64 -19.49
CA ARG A 111 -0.43 8.51 -18.97
C ARG A 111 0.84 8.96 -18.27
N GLN A 112 1.56 9.91 -18.85
CA GLN A 112 2.77 10.46 -18.25
C GLN A 112 2.47 11.13 -16.89
N GLU A 113 1.36 11.85 -16.77
CA GLU A 113 0.95 12.52 -15.54
C GLU A 113 0.48 11.53 -14.45
N ASP A 114 -0.23 10.46 -14.83
CA ASP A 114 -0.60 9.39 -13.89
C ASP A 114 0.65 8.69 -13.34
N LEU A 115 1.60 8.32 -14.21
CA LEU A 115 2.88 7.74 -13.80
C LEU A 115 3.68 8.70 -12.90
N ARG A 116 3.64 10.01 -13.16
CA ARG A 116 4.30 11.01 -12.30
C ARG A 116 3.68 11.06 -10.91
N ARG A 117 2.34 11.08 -10.80
CA ARG A 117 1.64 11.04 -9.51
C ARG A 117 1.97 9.75 -8.77
N LEU A 118 2.00 8.63 -9.49
CA LEU A 118 2.32 7.34 -8.90
C LEU A 118 3.76 7.26 -8.38
N LEU A 119 4.71 7.74 -9.19
CA LEU A 119 6.12 7.82 -8.81
C LEU A 119 6.34 8.72 -7.59
N LEU A 120 5.67 9.86 -7.50
CA LEU A 120 5.81 10.74 -6.34
C LEU A 120 5.26 10.09 -5.06
N HIS A 121 4.15 9.34 -5.13
CA HIS A 121 3.69 8.63 -3.94
C HIS A 121 4.65 7.49 -3.56
N THR A 122 5.24 6.78 -4.53
CA THR A 122 6.15 5.67 -4.22
C THR A 122 7.42 6.19 -3.60
N LEU A 123 7.95 7.31 -4.09
CA LEU A 123 9.13 7.97 -3.54
C LEU A 123 8.85 8.63 -2.19
N ALA A 124 7.66 9.22 -1.97
CA ALA A 124 7.28 9.77 -0.67
C ALA A 124 7.01 8.66 0.38
N ALA A 125 6.64 7.47 -0.07
CA ALA A 125 6.53 6.27 0.77
C ALA A 125 7.88 5.61 1.08
N VAL A 126 9.00 6.10 0.51
CA VAL A 126 10.35 5.73 0.95
C VAL A 126 10.62 6.46 2.28
N PRO A 127 10.87 5.75 3.39
CA PRO A 127 11.25 6.41 4.63
C PRO A 127 12.55 7.17 4.41
N ALA A 128 12.67 8.36 4.98
CA ALA A 128 13.86 9.18 4.97
C ALA A 128 15.04 8.47 5.65
N THR A 129 15.65 7.51 4.96
CA THR A 129 16.92 6.88 5.32
C THR A 129 17.89 7.17 4.19
N THR A 130 18.42 8.39 4.20
CA THR A 130 19.79 8.77 3.79
C THR A 130 19.86 10.29 3.67
N ALA A 131 19.98 10.98 4.81
CA ALA A 131 20.63 12.29 4.81
C ALA A 131 22.15 12.04 4.68
N PRO A 132 22.89 12.76 3.81
CA PRO A 132 24.35 12.69 3.82
C PRO A 132 24.86 13.20 5.18
N PRO A 133 26.03 12.73 5.67
CA PRO A 133 26.57 13.23 6.92
C PRO A 133 26.85 14.74 6.76
N PRO A 134 26.38 15.61 7.68
CA PRO A 134 26.89 16.96 7.72
C PRO A 134 28.36 16.92 8.14
N LEU A 135 29.18 17.76 7.49
CA LEU A 135 30.55 18.06 7.91
C LEU A 135 30.59 18.40 9.41
N PRO A 136 31.70 18.12 10.13
CA PRO A 136 31.73 18.18 11.58
C PRO A 136 31.59 19.62 12.05
N ALA A 137 30.37 20.03 12.39
CA ALA A 137 30.14 21.18 13.23
C ALA A 137 30.30 20.72 14.68
N THR A 138 31.37 21.18 15.30
CA THR A 138 31.63 21.02 16.73
C THR A 138 30.43 21.53 17.52
N GLN A 139 29.63 20.63 18.09
CA GLN A 139 28.68 20.98 19.13
C GLN A 139 28.84 20.02 20.32
N PRO A 140 28.74 20.53 21.55
CA PRO A 140 29.14 19.80 22.73
C PRO A 140 28.14 18.69 23.03
N LEU A 141 28.69 17.54 23.43
CA LEU A 141 27.95 16.43 24.04
C LEU A 141 27.21 16.94 25.29
N THR A 142 25.89 17.04 25.20
CA THR A 142 25.02 17.02 26.38
C THR A 142 23.79 16.16 26.08
N GLY A 143 23.59 15.13 26.90
CA GLY A 143 22.32 14.43 27.04
C GLY A 143 22.37 12.95 26.68
N THR A 144 22.81 12.15 27.65
CA THR A 144 22.42 10.75 27.80
C THR A 144 20.90 10.61 27.62
N SER A 145 20.44 10.13 26.46
CA SER A 145 19.08 9.60 26.30
C SER A 145 19.11 8.09 26.49
N ALA A 146 19.48 7.67 27.70
CA ALA A 146 19.06 6.38 28.20
C ALA A 146 17.69 6.58 28.86
N GLU A 147 16.75 5.71 28.49
CA GLU A 147 15.43 5.48 29.11
C GLU A 147 14.27 6.39 28.68
N ARG A 148 13.73 6.16 27.48
CA ARG A 148 12.29 6.31 27.28
C ARG A 148 11.65 4.94 27.46
N ARG A 149 11.26 4.63 28.69
CA ARG A 149 10.60 3.36 29.05
C ARG A 149 9.08 3.54 28.85
N GLY A 150 8.59 3.26 27.64
CA GLY A 150 7.16 3.36 27.29
C GLY A 150 6.91 3.57 25.79
N PRO A 151 5.70 3.26 25.29
CA PRO A 151 5.35 3.37 23.87
C PRO A 151 5.47 4.82 23.38
N GLY A 152 6.08 4.98 22.20
CA GLY A 152 6.21 6.28 21.55
C GLY A 152 4.85 6.89 21.19
N PRO A 153 4.73 8.22 21.02
CA PRO A 153 3.45 8.87 20.70
C PRO A 153 2.80 8.30 19.42
N VAL A 154 3.60 7.90 18.44
CA VAL A 154 3.15 7.28 17.19
C VAL A 154 2.54 5.91 17.44
N GLU A 155 3.21 5.08 18.25
CA GLU A 155 2.72 3.77 18.63
C GLU A 155 1.41 3.85 19.42
N ARG A 156 1.28 4.85 20.31
CA ARG A 156 0.04 5.10 21.05
C ARG A 156 -1.12 5.51 20.14
N ALA A 157 -0.86 6.42 19.19
CA ALA A 157 -1.87 6.83 18.21
C ALA A 157 -2.31 5.67 17.31
N ALA A 158 -1.34 4.88 16.86
CA ALA A 158 -1.59 3.66 16.08
C ALA A 158 -2.39 2.60 16.86
N ALA A 159 -2.10 2.43 18.16
CA ALA A 159 -2.85 1.55 19.03
C ALA A 159 -4.30 2.02 19.20
N PHE A 160 -4.52 3.34 19.34
CA PHE A 160 -5.84 3.95 19.41
C PHE A 160 -6.64 3.73 18.12
N ASP A 161 -6.04 3.96 16.95
CA ASP A 161 -6.71 3.75 15.66
C ASP A 161 -7.14 2.28 15.49
N LEU A 162 -6.25 1.34 15.84
CA LEU A 162 -6.57 -0.09 15.78
C LEU A 162 -7.66 -0.48 16.81
N GLN A 163 -7.71 0.19 17.96
CA GLN A 163 -8.75 0.00 18.96
C GLN A 163 -10.12 0.48 18.46
N ILE A 164 -10.20 1.65 17.81
CA ILE A 164 -11.45 2.13 17.17
C ILE A 164 -11.95 1.08 16.19
N GLU A 165 -11.07 0.65 15.29
CA GLU A 165 -11.40 -0.30 14.24
C GLU A 165 -11.85 -1.65 14.81
N LEU A 166 -11.27 -2.09 15.93
CA LEU A 166 -11.67 -3.34 16.58
C LEU A 166 -13.01 -3.21 17.33
N VAL A 167 -13.21 -2.14 18.10
CA VAL A 167 -14.39 -1.93 18.96
C VAL A 167 -15.65 -1.57 18.17
N THR A 168 -15.50 -0.94 17.00
CA THR A 168 -16.63 -0.53 16.14
C THR A 168 -17.11 -1.63 15.19
N ARG A 169 -16.42 -2.77 15.13
CA ARG A 169 -16.75 -3.87 14.21
C ARG A 169 -17.64 -4.94 14.84
N VAL A 170 -18.28 -5.70 13.96
CA VAL A 170 -19.23 -6.79 14.25
C VAL A 170 -18.63 -7.91 15.12
N GLY A 171 -17.29 -8.00 15.21
CA GLY A 171 -16.60 -8.92 16.13
C GLY A 171 -16.73 -8.55 17.62
N VAL A 172 -17.13 -7.32 17.94
CA VAL A 172 -17.29 -6.80 19.31
C VAL A 172 -18.75 -6.45 19.60
N GLN A 173 -19.51 -5.97 18.61
CA GLN A 173 -20.96 -5.75 18.72
C GLN A 173 -21.75 -6.93 18.15
N PRO A 174 -22.48 -7.70 18.98
CA PRO A 174 -23.17 -8.89 18.51
C PRO A 174 -24.28 -8.54 17.52
N LEU A 175 -24.37 -9.32 16.46
CA LEU A 175 -25.58 -9.40 15.66
C LEU A 175 -26.70 -9.98 16.53
N ALA A 176 -27.89 -9.38 16.51
CA ALA A 176 -29.04 -9.97 17.17
C ALA A 176 -29.34 -11.37 16.58
N PRO A 177 -29.96 -12.28 17.35
CA PRO A 177 -30.36 -13.58 16.82
C PRO A 177 -31.16 -13.39 15.53
N ASP A 178 -30.74 -14.08 14.47
CA ASP A 178 -31.38 -14.05 13.14
C ASP A 178 -31.35 -12.70 12.40
N GLN A 179 -30.52 -11.76 12.83
CA GLN A 179 -30.30 -10.50 12.13
C GLN A 179 -28.88 -10.39 11.55
N GLY A 180 -28.76 -9.61 10.47
CA GLY A 180 -27.53 -9.35 9.73
C GLY A 180 -26.96 -10.55 8.97
N SER A 181 -25.92 -10.30 8.17
CA SER A 181 -25.30 -11.30 7.30
C SER A 181 -23.99 -11.83 7.86
N LEU A 182 -23.84 -13.16 7.84
CA LEU A 182 -22.61 -13.87 8.16
C LEU A 182 -21.48 -13.49 7.18
N ARG A 183 -21.81 -13.30 5.90
CA ARG A 183 -20.86 -12.78 4.91
C ARG A 183 -20.34 -11.39 5.30
N GLU A 184 -21.23 -10.49 5.72
CA GLU A 184 -20.81 -9.16 6.17
C GLU A 184 -19.96 -9.22 7.44
N ALA A 185 -20.28 -10.12 8.38
CA ALA A 185 -19.47 -10.34 9.57
C ALA A 185 -18.04 -10.81 9.22
N LEU A 186 -17.90 -11.80 8.32
CA LEU A 186 -16.58 -12.27 7.86
C LEU A 186 -15.82 -11.17 7.12
N THR A 187 -16.52 -10.39 6.30
CA THR A 187 -15.92 -9.27 5.55
C THR A 187 -15.42 -8.19 6.51
N SER A 188 -16.21 -7.84 7.52
CA SER A 188 -15.85 -6.89 8.58
C SER A 188 -14.57 -7.32 9.32
N LEU A 189 -14.47 -8.60 9.69
CA LEU A 189 -13.29 -9.18 10.33
C LEU A 189 -12.08 -9.26 9.39
N HIS A 190 -12.29 -9.56 8.10
CA HIS A 190 -11.21 -9.65 7.11
C HIS A 190 -10.51 -8.30 6.88
N VAL A 191 -11.28 -7.20 6.81
CA VAL A 191 -10.74 -5.84 6.62
C VAL A 191 -9.73 -5.47 7.72
N LEU A 192 -9.84 -6.03 8.93
CA LEU A 192 -8.88 -5.80 10.00
C LEU A 192 -7.44 -6.19 9.62
N PHE A 193 -7.22 -7.14 8.71
CA PHE A 193 -5.86 -7.45 8.25
C PHE A 193 -5.21 -6.27 7.52
N SER A 194 -5.96 -5.61 6.63
CA SER A 194 -5.47 -4.44 5.90
C SER A 194 -5.22 -3.28 6.84
N THR A 195 -6.19 -2.95 7.70
CA THR A 195 -6.07 -1.92 8.73
C THR A 195 -4.87 -2.17 9.65
N THR A 196 -4.71 -3.40 10.15
CA THR A 196 -3.60 -3.76 11.03
C THR A 196 -2.25 -3.55 10.33
N ARG A 197 -2.14 -3.94 9.06
CA ARG A 197 -0.90 -3.72 8.29
C ARG A 197 -0.60 -2.24 8.09
N GLU A 198 -1.60 -1.43 7.73
CA GLU A 198 -1.44 0.02 7.56
C GLU A 198 -0.94 0.69 8.85
N VAL A 199 -1.55 0.34 9.98
CA VAL A 199 -1.16 0.81 11.32
C VAL A 199 0.28 0.40 11.64
N LEU A 200 0.66 -0.86 11.39
CA LEU A 200 2.03 -1.33 11.62
C LEU A 200 3.06 -0.66 10.72
N HIS A 201 2.74 -0.42 9.45
CA HIS A 201 3.61 0.30 8.52
C HIS A 201 3.86 1.73 8.99
N ARG A 202 2.84 2.41 9.53
CA ARG A 202 2.98 3.75 10.11
C ARG A 202 3.92 3.76 11.30
N VAL A 203 3.75 2.83 12.25
CA VAL A 203 4.62 2.77 13.44
C VAL A 203 6.05 2.38 13.09
N ALA A 204 6.24 1.44 12.16
CA ALA A 204 7.56 1.02 11.70
C ALA A 204 8.34 2.14 10.99
N ALA A 205 7.65 3.09 10.35
CA ALA A 205 8.28 4.24 9.70
C ALA A 205 8.84 5.27 10.69
N GLU A 206 8.34 5.30 11.93
CA GLU A 206 8.56 6.42 12.85
C GLU A 206 9.28 6.03 14.16
N THR A 207 9.53 4.74 14.43
CA THR A 207 10.16 4.29 15.70
C THR A 207 11.27 3.25 15.49
N ALA A 208 12.45 3.52 16.05
CA ALA A 208 13.58 2.60 16.05
C ALA A 208 13.55 1.67 17.29
N ALA A 209 13.02 0.46 17.09
CA ALA A 209 13.00 -0.68 18.02
C ALA A 209 12.21 -0.53 19.34
N GLY A 210 11.79 -1.66 19.91
CA GLY A 210 11.09 -1.72 21.21
C GLY A 210 9.56 -1.59 21.17
N LEU A 211 8.92 -1.93 20.04
CA LEU A 211 7.47 -1.79 19.85
C LEU A 211 6.68 -2.97 20.44
N VAL A 212 5.60 -2.66 21.16
CA VAL A 212 4.63 -3.62 21.70
C VAL A 212 3.48 -3.87 20.72
N LEU A 213 3.10 -2.87 19.91
CA LEU A 213 1.98 -2.95 18.97
C LEU A 213 2.11 -4.09 17.95
N PRO A 214 3.28 -4.36 17.32
CA PRO A 214 3.45 -5.49 16.40
C PRO A 214 3.14 -6.84 17.03
N HIS A 215 3.41 -6.99 18.33
CA HIS A 215 3.12 -8.24 19.03
C HIS A 215 1.61 -8.40 19.28
N ILE A 216 0.93 -7.33 19.72
CA ILE A 216 -0.54 -7.32 19.87
C ILE A 216 -1.22 -7.61 18.53
N ALA A 217 -0.77 -6.94 17.46
CA ALA A 217 -1.26 -7.12 16.10
C ALA A 217 -1.05 -8.54 15.57
N ALA A 218 0.13 -9.15 15.84
CA ALA A 218 0.41 -10.52 15.44
C ALA A 218 -0.52 -11.52 16.13
N THR A 219 -0.78 -11.36 17.44
CA THR A 219 -1.74 -12.19 18.18
C THR A 219 -3.16 -12.03 17.60
N LEU A 220 -3.63 -10.79 17.40
CA LEU A 220 -4.93 -10.53 16.77
C LEU A 220 -5.06 -11.25 15.41
N ALA A 221 -4.10 -11.01 14.53
CA ALA A 221 -4.12 -11.50 13.17
C ALA A 221 -3.98 -13.03 13.08
N ASN A 222 -3.01 -13.62 13.78
CA ASN A 222 -2.61 -15.01 13.56
C ASN A 222 -3.26 -15.99 14.54
N GLU A 223 -3.57 -15.57 15.76
CA GLU A 223 -4.13 -16.46 16.78
C GLU A 223 -5.67 -16.40 16.82
N HIS A 224 -6.27 -15.28 16.39
CA HIS A 224 -7.72 -15.10 16.47
C HIS A 224 -8.37 -15.02 15.09
N LEU A 225 -7.96 -14.06 14.25
CA LEU A 225 -8.63 -13.82 12.97
C LEU A 225 -8.32 -14.90 11.93
N ARG A 226 -7.05 -15.27 11.73
CA ARG A 226 -6.64 -16.23 10.70
C ARG A 226 -7.30 -17.61 10.86
N PRO A 227 -7.26 -18.27 12.03
CA PRO A 227 -7.88 -19.60 12.16
C PRO A 227 -9.38 -19.57 11.89
N PHE A 228 -10.06 -18.55 12.39
CA PHE A 228 -11.50 -18.37 12.21
C PHE A 228 -11.86 -18.11 10.73
N LEU A 229 -11.20 -17.14 10.10
CA LEU A 229 -11.49 -16.73 8.73
C LEU A 229 -11.09 -17.80 7.71
N SER A 230 -9.97 -18.48 7.91
CA SER A 230 -9.54 -19.58 7.03
C SER A 230 -10.50 -20.78 7.08
N TYR A 231 -11.22 -20.97 8.18
CA TYR A 231 -12.23 -22.02 8.30
C TYR A 231 -13.57 -21.60 7.70
N TRP A 232 -14.07 -20.42 8.09
CA TRP A 232 -15.44 -20.02 7.79
C TRP A 232 -15.62 -19.39 6.40
N HIS A 233 -14.61 -18.68 5.84
CA HIS A 233 -14.74 -18.11 4.49
C HIS A 233 -15.00 -19.17 3.41
N PRO A 234 -14.19 -20.24 3.29
CA PRO A 234 -14.41 -21.26 2.27
C PRO A 234 -15.74 -22.01 2.48
N ALA A 235 -16.10 -22.27 3.75
CA ALA A 235 -17.32 -22.97 4.10
C ALA A 235 -18.57 -22.19 3.67
N LEU A 236 -18.60 -20.88 3.94
CA LEU A 236 -19.70 -20.01 3.52
C LEU A 236 -19.73 -19.85 1.99
N GLN A 237 -18.58 -19.65 1.36
CA GLN A 237 -18.48 -19.52 -0.10
C GLN A 237 -19.02 -20.76 -0.83
N GLN A 238 -18.76 -21.96 -0.31
CA GLN A 238 -19.28 -23.21 -0.87
C GLN A 238 -20.81 -23.28 -0.78
N HIS A 239 -21.40 -22.81 0.32
CA HIS A 239 -22.87 -22.75 0.46
C HIS A 239 -23.47 -21.76 -0.53
N GLU A 240 -22.88 -20.57 -0.65
CA GLU A 240 -23.37 -19.51 -1.53
C GLU A 240 -23.27 -19.86 -3.01
N ALA A 241 -22.27 -20.65 -3.40
CA ALA A 241 -22.12 -21.17 -4.76
C ALA A 241 -23.28 -22.10 -5.18
N ARG A 242 -24.02 -22.67 -4.21
CA ARG A 242 -25.19 -23.54 -4.45
C ARG A 242 -26.52 -22.80 -4.40
N ARG A 243 -26.49 -21.46 -4.31
CA ARG A 243 -27.69 -20.63 -4.24
C ARG A 243 -28.58 -20.84 -5.48
N PRO A 244 -29.85 -21.25 -5.32
CA PRO A 244 -30.78 -21.35 -6.44
C PRO A 244 -31.11 -19.98 -7.05
N ASP A 245 -31.37 -19.97 -8.35
CA ASP A 245 -31.84 -18.78 -9.05
C ASP A 245 -33.17 -18.30 -8.47
N GLY A 246 -33.29 -17.00 -8.24
CA GLY A 246 -34.48 -16.39 -7.62
C GLY A 246 -34.49 -16.32 -6.09
N THR A 247 -33.52 -16.94 -5.40
CA THR A 247 -33.38 -16.81 -3.92
C THR A 247 -32.43 -15.65 -3.58
N SER A 248 -32.79 -14.79 -2.63
CA SER A 248 -31.89 -13.72 -2.18
C SER A 248 -30.66 -14.29 -1.44
N PRO A 249 -29.51 -13.61 -1.46
CA PRO A 249 -28.31 -14.07 -0.75
C PRO A 249 -28.54 -14.33 0.74
N THR A 250 -29.25 -13.43 1.42
CA THR A 250 -29.57 -13.55 2.85
C THR A 250 -30.54 -14.68 3.14
N ALA A 251 -31.59 -14.84 2.34
CA ALA A 251 -32.53 -15.96 2.51
C ALA A 251 -31.84 -17.31 2.33
N HIS A 252 -30.92 -17.41 1.36
CA HIS A 252 -30.10 -18.60 1.17
C HIS A 252 -29.16 -18.84 2.36
N GLU A 253 -28.51 -17.79 2.88
CA GLU A 253 -27.66 -17.86 4.07
C GLU A 253 -28.42 -18.38 5.31
N HIS A 254 -29.67 -17.95 5.52
CA HIS A 254 -30.50 -18.42 6.64
C HIS A 254 -30.85 -19.92 6.56
N THR A 255 -30.83 -20.51 5.37
CA THR A 255 -31.04 -21.96 5.19
C THR A 255 -29.78 -22.79 5.39
N TRP A 256 -28.64 -22.16 5.71
CA TRP A 256 -27.39 -22.87 5.90
C TRP A 256 -27.35 -23.61 7.23
N ASP A 257 -27.23 -24.94 7.18
CA ASP A 257 -27.20 -25.82 8.37
C ASP A 257 -26.12 -25.43 9.39
N ARG A 258 -25.02 -24.80 8.93
CA ARG A 258 -23.88 -24.41 9.77
C ARG A 258 -23.94 -22.96 10.25
N ALA A 259 -25.00 -22.22 9.92
CA ALA A 259 -25.14 -20.82 10.35
C ALA A 259 -25.14 -20.68 11.88
N ALA A 260 -25.84 -21.57 12.59
CA ALA A 260 -25.87 -21.56 14.06
C ALA A 260 -24.50 -21.87 14.68
N GLU A 261 -23.75 -22.80 14.08
CA GLU A 261 -22.38 -23.14 14.48
C GLU A 261 -21.46 -21.93 14.32
N MET A 262 -21.47 -21.29 13.15
CA MET A 262 -20.66 -20.09 12.89
C MET A 262 -20.99 -18.93 13.83
N ARG A 263 -22.27 -18.69 14.12
CA ARG A 263 -22.69 -17.66 15.09
C ARG A 263 -22.17 -17.94 16.49
N THR A 264 -22.16 -19.21 16.89
CA THR A 264 -21.58 -19.61 18.17
C THR A 264 -20.07 -19.36 18.21
N ASP A 265 -19.36 -19.64 17.12
CA ASP A 265 -17.92 -19.35 17.03
C ASP A 265 -17.62 -17.85 16.97
N LEU A 266 -18.46 -17.05 16.31
CA LEU A 266 -18.38 -15.59 16.36
C LEU A 266 -18.53 -15.07 17.80
N ASP A 267 -19.48 -15.60 18.57
CA ASP A 267 -19.65 -15.22 19.96
C ASP A 267 -18.42 -15.61 20.82
N ARG A 268 -17.84 -16.78 20.56
CA ARG A 268 -16.58 -17.23 21.21
C ARG A 268 -15.39 -16.32 20.89
N LEU A 269 -15.34 -15.68 19.71
CA LEU A 269 -14.27 -14.73 19.37
C LEU A 269 -14.34 -13.44 20.19
N ARG A 270 -15.50 -13.07 20.73
CA ARG A 270 -15.69 -11.77 21.42
C ARG A 270 -14.74 -11.58 22.58
N LEU A 271 -14.57 -12.59 23.43
CA LEU A 271 -13.71 -12.50 24.61
C LEU A 271 -12.23 -12.29 24.23
N PRO A 272 -11.63 -13.11 23.34
CA PRO A 272 -10.30 -12.84 22.80
C PRO A 272 -10.14 -11.43 22.18
N LEU A 273 -11.09 -11.00 21.34
CA LEU A 273 -11.01 -9.68 20.70
C LEU A 273 -11.14 -8.53 21.71
N THR A 274 -11.98 -8.68 22.73
CA THR A 274 -12.10 -7.71 23.83
C THR A 274 -10.80 -7.60 24.64
N ARG A 275 -10.11 -8.72 24.87
CA ARG A 275 -8.79 -8.70 25.54
C ARG A 275 -7.73 -7.99 24.69
N ILE A 276 -7.77 -8.16 23.37
CA ILE A 276 -6.90 -7.38 22.47
C ILE A 276 -7.24 -5.89 22.55
N ALA A 277 -8.51 -5.52 22.51
CA ALA A 277 -8.94 -4.12 22.66
C ALA A 277 -8.46 -3.50 23.98
N ALA A 278 -8.52 -4.25 25.09
CA ALA A 278 -7.99 -3.82 26.38
C ALA A 278 -6.46 -3.60 26.35
N ARG A 279 -5.71 -4.51 25.71
CA ARG A 279 -4.24 -4.33 25.54
C ARG A 279 -3.91 -3.13 24.66
N LEU A 280 -4.73 -2.85 23.64
CA LEU A 280 -4.61 -1.63 22.82
C LEU A 280 -4.94 -0.37 23.64
N ALA A 281 -5.92 -0.44 24.55
CA ALA A 281 -6.27 0.63 25.47
C ALA A 281 -5.13 0.97 26.43
N GLU A 282 -4.48 -0.05 27.01
CA GLU A 282 -3.29 0.12 27.85
C GLU A 282 -2.17 0.81 27.08
N LEU A 283 -1.98 0.44 25.81
CA LEU A 283 -0.96 1.00 24.94
C LEU A 283 -1.28 2.44 24.53
N SER A 284 -2.53 2.75 24.17
CA SER A 284 -2.98 4.09 23.78
C SER A 284 -3.20 5.05 24.96
N SER A 285 -3.32 4.49 26.18
CA SER A 285 -3.80 5.19 27.39
C SER A 285 -5.25 5.70 27.29
N VAL A 286 -6.05 5.13 26.39
CA VAL A 286 -7.47 5.48 26.20
C VAL A 286 -8.30 4.20 26.13
N ASP A 287 -9.29 4.06 27.00
CA ASP A 287 -10.21 2.92 26.98
C ASP A 287 -11.56 3.28 26.34
N LEU A 288 -11.79 2.77 25.13
CA LEU A 288 -13.04 2.95 24.39
C LEU A 288 -14.17 2.01 24.86
N LEU A 289 -13.85 0.99 25.67
CA LEU A 289 -14.83 0.05 26.22
C LEU A 289 -15.27 0.45 27.64
N ALA A 290 -14.57 1.38 28.28
CA ALA A 290 -14.95 1.88 29.59
C ALA A 290 -16.28 2.65 29.51
N GLU A 291 -17.22 2.30 30.38
CA GLU A 291 -18.43 3.12 30.55
C GLU A 291 -18.05 4.45 31.22
N LEU A 292 -18.45 5.57 30.61
CA LEU A 292 -18.29 6.89 31.23
C LEU A 292 -18.99 6.91 32.60
N PRO A 293 -18.30 7.34 33.67
CA PRO A 293 -18.91 7.47 34.99
C PRO A 293 -20.13 8.42 34.93
N PRO A 294 -21.16 8.19 35.76
CA PRO A 294 -22.43 8.90 35.67
C PRO A 294 -22.31 10.43 35.81
N ASP A 295 -21.22 10.93 36.39
CA ASP A 295 -20.97 12.36 36.61
C ASP A 295 -20.46 13.12 35.37
N GLN A 296 -20.27 12.42 34.23
CA GLN A 296 -19.78 13.01 32.97
C GLN A 296 -20.73 12.79 31.78
N ARG A 297 -22.00 12.44 32.03
CA ARG A 297 -23.05 12.33 30.98
C ARG A 297 -23.90 13.58 30.87
#